data_AF-A0A8J7K4F0-F1
#
_entry.id   AF-A0A8J7K4F0-F1
#
_cell.length_a   1.000
_cell.length_b   1.000
_cell.length_c   1.000
_cell.angle_alpha   90.00
_cell.angle_beta   90.00
_cell.angle_gamma   90.00
#
_symmetry.space_group_name_H-M   'P 1'
#
loop_
_entity.id
_entity.type
_entity.pdbx_description
1 polymer ?
#
loop_
_entity_poly.entity_id
_entity_poly.type
_entity_poly.pdbx_seq_one_letter_code
_entity_poly.pdbx_strand_id
1 'polypeptide(L)' 'MNCSEKLLNLCGAQKATEFGVGVYRIPPIFRLGIVIITELVDSPETMWLKMLGDKHSATSAFESIKQLSPERREKMIQ' A
#
# COMPACT_ATOMS: atom_id res chain seq x y z
N MET A 1 1.42 6.74 -11.35
CA MET A 1 1.94 7.95 -10.70
C MET A 1 2.66 7.53 -9.43
N ASN A 2 3.94 7.88 -9.27
CA ASN A 2 4.61 7.72 -7.98
C ASN A 2 4.31 8.95 -7.11
N CYS A 3 4.14 8.74 -5.81
CA CYS A 3 4.06 9.85 -4.88
C CYS A 3 5.48 10.43 -4.75
N SER A 4 5.71 11.63 -5.29
CA SER A 4 7.03 12.26 -5.19
C SER A 4 7.30 12.75 -3.77
N GLU A 5 8.58 12.76 -3.36
CA GLU A 5 9.00 13.34 -2.08
C GLU A 5 8.55 14.80 -1.93
N LYS A 6 8.50 15.55 -3.04
CA LYS A 6 7.96 16.92 -3.07
C LYS A 6 6.50 16.97 -2.62
N LEU A 7 5.66 16.03 -3.06
CA LEU A 7 4.25 15.96 -2.65
C LEU A 7 4.12 15.65 -1.16
N LEU A 8 4.90 14.68 -0.66
CA LEU A 8 4.94 14.35 0.76
C LEU A 8 5.29 15.58 1.62
N ASN A 9 6.31 16.32 1.21
CA ASN A 9 6.73 17.54 1.91
C ASN A 9 5.63 18.63 1.88
N LEU A 10 4.99 18.85 0.72
CA LEU A 10 3.89 19.81 0.59
C LEU A 10 2.67 19.46 1.43
N CYS A 11 2.40 18.17 1.61
CA CYS A 11 1.31 17.69 2.46
C CYS A 11 1.65 17.69 3.96
N GLY A 12 2.87 18.08 4.34
CA GLY A 12 3.35 17.94 5.73
C GLY A 12 3.33 16.47 6.19
N ALA A 13 3.56 15.54 5.27
CA ALA A 13 3.46 14.12 5.53
C ALA A 13 4.66 13.64 6.37
N GLN A 14 4.38 12.78 7.33
CA GLN A 14 5.38 12.13 8.19
C GLN A 14 5.24 10.62 8.08
N LYS A 15 6.37 9.90 8.09
CA LYS A 15 6.35 8.43 8.09
C LYS A 15 5.58 7.92 9.30
N ALA A 16 4.69 6.96 9.05
CA ALA A 16 3.92 6.30 10.10
C ALA A 16 4.43 4.87 10.28
N THR A 17 5.62 4.76 10.89
CA THR A 17 6.38 3.50 10.98
C THR A 17 5.63 2.38 11.68
N GLU A 18 4.67 2.71 12.55
CA GLU A 18 3.78 1.72 13.19
C GLU A 18 2.83 1.00 12.21
N PHE A 19 2.62 1.55 11.02
CA PHE A 19 1.82 0.94 9.96
C PHE A 19 2.67 0.34 8.84
N GLY A 20 4.00 0.37 8.98
CA GLY A 20 4.94 -0.19 8.01
C GLY A 20 5.48 0.82 6.98
N VAL A 21 6.32 0.30 6.09
CA VAL A 21 6.98 1.09 5.03
C VAL A 21 5.94 1.53 3.99
N GLY A 22 6.10 2.75 3.46
CA GLY A 22 5.19 3.31 2.45
C GLY A 22 3.92 3.95 3.01
N VAL A 23 3.74 3.98 4.35
CA VAL A 23 2.60 4.62 5.00
C VAL A 23 3.03 5.94 5.66
N TYR A 24 2.28 7.00 5.36
CA TYR A 24 2.54 8.34 5.85
C TYR A 24 1.27 8.92 6.46
N ARG A 25 1.41 9.60 7.60
CA ARG A 25 0.38 10.44 8.18
C ARG A 25 0.51 11.85 7.64
N ILE A 26 -0.61 12.52 7.45
CA ILE A 26 -0.66 13.96 7.21
C ILE A 26 -1.23 14.67 8.45
N PRO A 27 -1.19 16.01 8.53
CA PRO A 27 -1.67 16.73 9.70
C PRO A 27 -3.07 16.28 10.16
N PRO A 28 -3.30 16.03 11.46
CA PRO A 28 -4.53 15.40 11.95
C PRO A 28 -5.83 16.12 11.59
N ILE A 29 -5.76 17.42 11.30
CA ILE A 29 -6.90 18.22 10.86
C ILE A 29 -7.57 17.66 9.59
N PHE A 30 -6.81 16.99 8.73
CA PHE A 30 -7.33 16.37 7.51
C PHE A 30 -7.94 14.99 7.75
N ARG A 31 -7.57 14.29 8.83
CA ARG A 31 -8.00 12.91 9.13
C ARG A 31 -7.75 11.92 7.98
N LEU A 32 -6.64 12.08 7.27
CA LEU A 32 -6.25 11.25 6.13
C LEU A 32 -4.83 10.68 6.33
N GLY A 33 -4.45 9.77 5.44
CA GLY A 33 -3.09 9.23 5.31
C GLY A 33 -2.74 9.03 3.85
N ILE A 34 -1.45 8.87 3.56
CA ILE A 34 -0.93 8.56 2.23
C ILE A 34 -0.33 7.16 2.27
N VAL A 35 -0.69 6.33 1.30
CA VAL A 35 -0.12 5.00 1.10
C VAL A 35 0.57 4.98 -0.27
N ILE A 36 1.88 4.76 -0.28
CA ILE A 36 2.68 4.63 -1.50
C ILE A 36 2.77 3.15 -1.86
N ILE A 37 1.93 2.71 -2.81
CA ILE A 37 1.77 1.30 -3.20
C ILE A 37 3.11 0.63 -3.57
N THR A 38 3.98 1.34 -4.28
CA THR A 38 5.28 0.81 -4.73
C THR A 38 6.30 0.63 -3.60
N GLU A 39 6.08 1.25 -2.44
CA GLU A 39 6.93 1.11 -1.25
C GLU A 39 6.42 0.03 -0.28
N LEU A 40 5.22 -0.50 -0.49
CA LEU A 40 4.65 -1.53 0.37
C LEU A 40 5.47 -2.82 0.28
N VAL A 41 5.71 -3.45 1.42
CA VAL A 41 6.29 -4.80 1.49
C VAL A 41 5.32 -5.80 0.85
N ASP A 42 5.81 -6.86 0.22
CA ASP A 42 4.98 -7.98 -0.23
C ASP A 42 4.61 -8.88 0.96
N SER A 43 3.47 -8.60 1.58
CA SER A 43 2.91 -9.43 2.65
C SER A 43 1.40 -9.65 2.42
N PRO A 44 0.80 -10.68 3.04
CA PRO A 44 -0.64 -10.90 2.95
C PRO A 44 -1.47 -9.68 3.36
N GLU A 45 -0.97 -8.86 4.29
CA GLU A 45 -1.67 -7.68 4.81
C GLU A 45 -1.68 -6.48 3.83
N THR A 46 -0.75 -6.45 2.87
CA THR A 46 -0.54 -5.31 1.96
C THR A 46 -0.75 -5.67 0.48
N MET A 47 -0.81 -6.97 0.14
CA MET A 47 -0.91 -7.44 -1.25
C MET A 47 -2.17 -6.91 -1.95
N TRP A 48 -3.29 -6.81 -1.23
CA TRP A 48 -4.54 -6.27 -1.77
C TRP A 48 -4.43 -4.77 -2.12
N LEU A 49 -3.64 -3.99 -1.37
CA LEU A 49 -3.36 -2.58 -1.71
C LEU A 49 -2.55 -2.48 -2.99
N LYS A 50 -1.62 -3.41 -3.23
CA LYS A 50 -0.85 -3.47 -4.48
C LYS A 50 -1.69 -3.75 -5.71
N MET A 51 -2.84 -4.41 -5.56
CA MET A 51 -3.80 -4.62 -6.64
C MET A 51 -4.44 -3.31 -7.14
N LEU A 52 -4.48 -2.27 -6.30
CA LEU A 52 -4.97 -0.93 -6.67
C LEU A 52 -3.92 -0.09 -7.40
N GLY A 53 -2.70 -0.61 -7.54
CA GLY A 53 -1.59 0.06 -8.20
C GLY A 53 -1.71 0.07 -9.72
N ASP A 54 -0.59 0.38 -10.38
CA ASP A 54 -0.52 0.24 -11.84
C ASP A 54 -0.60 -1.24 -12.29
N LYS A 55 -0.75 -1.45 -13.60
CA LYS A 55 -0.88 -2.79 -14.19
C LYS A 55 0.24 -3.74 -13.73
N HIS A 56 1.46 -3.23 -13.57
CA HIS A 56 2.59 -4.05 -13.15
C HIS A 56 2.47 -4.48 -11.68
N SER A 57 2.21 -3.52 -10.80
CA SER A 57 2.00 -3.74 -9.37
C SER A 57 0.83 -4.70 -9.13
N ALA A 58 -0.28 -4.50 -9.84
CA ALA A 58 -1.46 -5.34 -9.73
C ALA A 58 -1.19 -6.77 -10.23
N THR A 59 -0.51 -6.93 -11.38
CA THR A 59 -0.15 -8.26 -11.89
C THR A 59 0.74 -9.01 -10.90
N SER A 60 1.75 -8.35 -10.35
CA SER A 60 2.65 -8.96 -9.35
C SER A 60 1.89 -9.38 -8.08
N ALA A 61 0.96 -8.53 -7.62
CA ALA A 61 0.09 -8.85 -6.48
C ALA A 61 -0.79 -10.07 -6.77
N PHE A 62 -1.42 -10.14 -7.95
CA PHE A 62 -2.23 -11.30 -8.35
C PHE A 62 -1.43 -12.60 -8.38
N GLU A 63 -0.23 -12.60 -8.96
CA GLU A 63 0.63 -13.80 -8.98
C GLU A 63 1.04 -14.23 -7.58
N SER A 64 1.33 -13.27 -6.70
CA SER A 64 1.67 -13.56 -5.30
C SER A 64 0.46 -14.13 -4.53
N ILE A 65 -0.75 -13.61 -4.76
CA ILE A 65 -1.98 -14.14 -4.16
C ILE A 65 -2.25 -15.57 -4.64
N LYS A 66 -2.01 -15.89 -5.91
CA LYS A 66 -2.20 -17.26 -6.43
C LYS A 66 -1.34 -18.30 -5.70
N GLN A 67 -0.22 -17.90 -5.10
CA GLN A 67 0.66 -18.79 -4.35
C GLN A 67 0.22 -18.99 -2.89
N LEU A 68 -0.77 -18.23 -2.40
CA LEU A 68 -1.31 -18.41 -1.05
C LEU A 68 -2.19 -19.67 -0.93
N SER A 69 -2.33 -20.18 0.30
CA SER A 69 -3.28 -21.25 0.59
C SER A 69 -4.73 -20.83 0.24
N PRO A 70 -5.62 -21.77 -0.12
CA PRO A 70 -7.02 -21.46 -0.46
C PRO A 70 -7.73 -20.58 0.58
N GLU A 71 -7.60 -20.93 1.86
CA GLU A 71 -8.17 -20.22 3.01
C GLU A 71 -7.69 -18.76 3.12
N ARG A 72 -6.43 -18.49 2.72
CA ARG A 72 -5.85 -17.15 2.75
C ARG A 72 -6.26 -16.34 1.53
N ARG A 73 -6.45 -16.97 0.37
CA ARG A 73 -6.93 -16.31 -0.85
C ARG A 73 -8.36 -15.80 -0.71
N GLU A 74 -9.26 -16.60 -0.14
CA GLU A 74 -10.67 -16.21 0.05
C GLU A 74 -10.80 -14.94 0.89
N LYS A 75 -9.98 -14.78 1.93
CA LYS A 75 -9.95 -13.57 2.78
C LYS A 75 -9.49 -12.30 2.08
N MET A 76 -8.85 -12.41 0.91
CA MET A 76 -8.34 -11.24 0.17
C MET A 76 -9.24 -10.83 -1.00
N ILE A 77 -10.23 -11.66 -1.36
CA ILE A 77 -11.14 -11.44 -2.50
C ILE A 77 -12.55 -11.04 -2.03
N GLN A 78 -12.91 -11.32 -0.76
CA GLN A 78 -14.14 -10.84 -0.13
C GLN A 78 -14.03 -9.37 0.29
#